data_AF-A0A1H8IUY3-F1
#
_entry.id   AF-A0A1H8IUY3-F1
#
_cell.length_a   1.000
_cell.length_b   1.000
_cell.length_c   1.000
_cell.angle_alpha   90.00
_cell.angle_beta   90.00
_cell.angle_gamma   90.00
#
_symmetry.space_group_name_H-M   'P 1'
#
loop_
_entity.id
_entity.type
_entity.pdbx_description
1 polymer ?
#
loop_
_entity_poly.entity_id
_entity_poly.type
_entity_poly.pdbx_seq_one_letter_code
_entity_poly.pdbx_strand_id
1 'polypeptide(L)'
;MSRLPGDRAESTDAMIRVDQAGEFGATRIYQGQLAILGDRHPAARAIHHMASQEERHRAFFDRMLAERRVRPTLLQPFWSVAGFALGAVTAAIGPEAAMACTAAVETEIDKHYAQQLDALGDSDPELSGAIAEFQAEELEHRDHALAAGAENAFGYPVMSAVIRLGCKVAIAAATRI
;
A
#
# COMPACT_ATOMS: atom_id res chain seq x y z
N MET A 1 -3.67 17.50 -1.80
CA MET A 1 -4.91 18.29 -1.96
C MET A 1 -5.25 18.85 -0.60
N SER A 2 -5.53 20.16 -0.48
CA SER A 2 -5.84 20.82 0.79
C SER A 2 -7.30 20.54 1.15
N ARG A 3 -7.59 20.06 2.37
CA ARG A 3 -8.97 19.89 2.88
C ARG A 3 -9.69 21.25 2.84
N LEU A 4 -10.95 21.26 2.41
CA LEU A 4 -11.78 22.47 2.43
C LEU A 4 -12.55 22.55 3.75
N PRO A 5 -12.85 23.77 4.25
CA PRO A 5 -13.72 23.94 5.40
C PRO A 5 -15.11 23.32 5.12
N GLY A 6 -15.46 22.27 5.86
CA GLY A 6 -16.71 21.52 5.69
C GLY A 6 -16.53 20.05 5.28
N ASP A 7 -15.33 19.63 4.89
CA ASP A 7 -15.02 18.22 4.72
C ASP A 7 -15.14 17.53 6.08
N ARG A 8 -16.02 16.53 6.19
CA ARG A 8 -16.12 15.69 7.40
C ARG A 8 -14.75 15.03 7.60
N ALA A 9 -14.22 15.11 8.81
CA ALA A 9 -13.07 14.28 9.18
C ALA A 9 -13.38 12.83 8.82
N GLU A 10 -12.43 12.16 8.15
CA GLU A 10 -12.54 10.73 7.85
C GLU A 10 -12.72 9.99 9.17
N SER A 11 -13.76 9.14 9.25
CA SER A 11 -14.02 8.38 10.48
C SER A 11 -12.95 7.30 10.65
N THR A 12 -12.63 6.95 11.89
CA THR A 12 -11.76 5.80 12.22
C THR A 12 -12.18 4.52 11.46
N ASP A 13 -13.48 4.23 11.36
CA ASP A 13 -14.00 3.08 10.58
C ASP A 13 -13.65 3.13 9.09
N ALA A 14 -13.49 4.33 8.53
CA ALA A 14 -13.11 4.50 7.13
C ALA A 14 -11.61 4.33 6.97
N MET A 15 -10.81 4.87 7.90
CA MET A 15 -9.36 4.66 7.97
C MET A 15 -9.03 3.16 8.00
N ILE A 16 -9.56 2.43 8.99
CA ILE A 16 -9.31 0.98 9.14
C ILE A 16 -9.72 0.20 7.88
N ARG A 17 -10.85 0.55 7.26
CA ARG A 17 -11.31 -0.09 6.02
C ARG A 17 -10.35 0.18 4.85
N VAL A 18 -9.89 1.42 4.71
CA VAL A 18 -8.97 1.82 3.64
C VAL A 18 -7.60 1.18 3.85
N ASP A 19 -7.08 1.21 5.07
CA ASP A 19 -5.79 0.60 5.42
C ASP A 19 -5.84 -0.90 5.15
N GLN A 20 -6.87 -1.60 5.64
CA GLN A 20 -7.03 -3.02 5.37
C GLN A 20 -7.09 -3.34 3.86
N ALA A 21 -7.75 -2.50 3.08
CA ALA A 21 -7.83 -2.66 1.62
C ALA A 21 -6.49 -2.35 0.93
N GLY A 22 -5.75 -1.35 1.45
CA GLY A 22 -4.41 -0.99 1.03
C GLY A 22 -3.43 -2.13 1.24
N GLU A 23 -3.33 -2.62 2.48
CA GLU A 23 -2.43 -3.72 2.83
C GLU A 23 -2.78 -5.01 2.05
N PHE A 24 -4.08 -5.27 1.90
CA PHE A 24 -4.52 -6.36 1.03
C PHE A 24 -4.05 -6.19 -0.42
N GLY A 25 -4.13 -4.97 -0.97
CA GLY A 25 -3.65 -4.64 -2.31
C GLY A 25 -2.15 -4.81 -2.46
N ALA A 26 -1.36 -4.28 -1.52
CA ALA A 26 0.09 -4.37 -1.50
C ALA A 26 0.57 -5.83 -1.35
N THR A 27 -0.05 -6.63 -0.47
CA THR A 27 0.16 -8.09 -0.39
C THR A 27 0.01 -8.74 -1.78
N ARG A 28 -1.02 -8.35 -2.53
CA ARG A 28 -1.31 -8.90 -3.87
C ARG A 28 -0.28 -8.46 -4.90
N ILE A 29 0.24 -7.23 -4.81
CA ILE A 29 1.32 -6.74 -5.67
C ILE A 29 2.57 -7.60 -5.49
N TYR A 30 3.02 -7.82 -4.25
CA TYR A 30 4.20 -8.65 -3.99
C TYR A 30 4.01 -10.10 -4.48
N GLN A 31 2.83 -10.68 -4.28
CA GLN A 31 2.50 -12.00 -4.84
C GLN A 31 2.56 -12.04 -6.37
N GLY A 32 2.10 -10.98 -7.04
CA GLY A 32 2.22 -10.83 -8.49
C GLY A 32 3.68 -10.72 -8.95
N GLN A 33 4.49 -9.94 -8.24
CA GLN A 33 5.91 -9.79 -8.55
C GLN A 33 6.66 -11.12 -8.42
N LEU A 34 6.45 -11.84 -7.31
CA LEU A 34 7.07 -13.15 -7.05
C LEU A 34 6.60 -14.22 -8.03
N ALA A 35 5.35 -14.17 -8.48
CA ALA A 35 4.84 -15.11 -9.49
C ALA A 35 5.60 -15.01 -10.83
N ILE A 36 6.16 -13.85 -11.14
CA ILE A 36 6.89 -13.62 -12.39
C ILE A 36 8.40 -13.76 -12.21
N LEU A 37 8.99 -13.16 -11.17
CA LEU A 37 10.44 -13.23 -10.92
C LEU A 37 10.85 -14.62 -10.40
N GLY A 38 9.97 -15.28 -9.65
CA GLY A 38 10.24 -16.54 -8.97
C GLY A 38 11.25 -16.41 -7.82
N ASP A 39 11.39 -17.48 -7.03
CA ASP A 39 12.16 -17.46 -5.79
C ASP A 39 13.68 -17.40 -5.96
N ARG A 40 14.18 -17.67 -7.17
CA ARG A 40 15.63 -17.74 -7.47
C ARG A 40 16.19 -16.43 -8.02
N HIS A 41 15.34 -15.45 -8.32
CA HIS A 41 15.80 -14.16 -8.82
C HIS A 41 16.56 -13.40 -7.72
N PRO A 42 17.63 -12.64 -8.03
CA PRO A 42 18.38 -11.88 -7.02
C PRO A 42 17.52 -10.92 -6.18
N ALA A 43 16.48 -10.35 -6.79
CA ALA A 43 15.53 -9.46 -6.10
C ALA A 43 14.51 -10.19 -5.19
N ALA A 44 14.34 -11.51 -5.36
CA ALA A 44 13.26 -12.25 -4.68
C ALA A 44 13.38 -12.21 -3.16
N ARG A 45 14.61 -12.24 -2.62
CA ARG A 45 14.83 -12.17 -1.17
C ARG A 45 14.28 -10.89 -0.56
N ALA A 46 14.51 -9.75 -1.21
CA ALA A 46 14.01 -8.46 -0.75
C ALA A 46 12.48 -8.40 -0.85
N ILE A 47 11.92 -8.89 -1.97
CA ILE A 47 10.47 -8.93 -2.18
C ILE A 47 9.79 -9.81 -1.15
N HIS A 48 10.36 -10.98 -0.82
CA HIS A 48 9.86 -11.85 0.25
C HIS A 48 9.90 -11.18 1.62
N HIS A 49 10.94 -10.39 1.90
CA HIS A 49 11.03 -9.64 3.16
C HIS A 49 9.90 -8.62 3.29
N MET A 50 9.73 -7.75 2.28
CA MET A 50 8.66 -6.75 2.27
C MET A 50 7.27 -7.42 2.30
N ALA A 51 7.08 -8.49 1.52
CA ALA A 51 5.83 -9.26 1.53
C ALA A 51 5.50 -9.85 2.92
N SER A 52 6.51 -10.27 3.69
CA SER A 52 6.30 -10.80 5.04
C SER A 52 5.91 -9.72 6.05
N GLN A 53 6.39 -8.49 5.87
CA GLN A 53 6.00 -7.34 6.70
C GLN A 53 4.56 -6.93 6.38
N GLU A 54 4.26 -6.81 5.10
CA GLU A 54 2.93 -6.54 4.54
C GLU A 54 1.87 -7.54 5.03
N GLU A 55 2.19 -8.85 5.08
CA GLU A 55 1.28 -9.86 5.64
C GLU A 55 0.96 -9.61 7.12
N ARG A 56 1.90 -9.07 7.92
CA ARG A 56 1.65 -8.69 9.32
C ARG A 56 0.76 -7.46 9.41
N HIS A 57 1.02 -6.44 8.60
CA HIS A 57 0.21 -5.23 8.57
C HIS A 57 -1.24 -5.57 8.23
N ARG A 58 -1.42 -6.35 7.16
CA ARG A 58 -2.74 -6.88 6.78
C ARG A 58 -3.39 -7.66 7.91
N ALA A 59 -2.67 -8.58 8.56
CA ALA A 59 -3.23 -9.36 9.67
C ALA A 59 -3.66 -8.48 10.85
N PHE A 60 -2.94 -7.38 11.09
CA PHE A 60 -3.32 -6.39 12.09
C PHE A 60 -4.66 -5.73 11.74
N PHE A 61 -4.81 -5.21 10.51
CA PHE A 61 -6.05 -4.54 10.12
C PHE A 61 -7.23 -5.51 9.91
N ASP A 62 -6.98 -6.75 9.46
CA ASP A 62 -8.01 -7.80 9.39
C ASP A 62 -8.57 -8.09 10.79
N ARG A 63 -7.71 -8.15 11.82
CA ARG A 63 -8.13 -8.28 13.22
C ARG A 63 -8.92 -7.06 13.68
N MET A 64 -8.43 -5.85 13.38
CA MET A 64 -9.09 -4.61 13.78
C MET A 64 -10.47 -4.43 13.14
N LEU A 65 -10.65 -4.80 11.87
CA LEU A 65 -11.96 -4.86 11.22
C LEU A 65 -12.93 -5.73 12.01
N ALA A 66 -12.50 -6.92 12.41
CA ALA A 66 -13.33 -7.87 13.14
C ALA A 66 -13.68 -7.37 14.56
N GLU A 67 -12.68 -6.93 15.32
CA GLU A 67 -12.84 -6.45 16.70
C GLU A 67 -13.73 -5.21 16.78
N ARG A 68 -13.54 -4.27 15.85
CA ARG A 68 -14.26 -2.99 15.82
C ARG A 68 -15.53 -3.03 14.97
N ARG A 69 -15.87 -4.21 14.41
CA ARG A 69 -17.05 -4.46 13.56
C ARG A 69 -17.13 -3.53 12.34
N VAL A 70 -15.97 -3.15 11.81
CA VAL A 70 -15.87 -2.35 10.60
C VAL A 70 -16.05 -3.27 9.40
N ARG A 71 -16.88 -2.86 8.45
CA ARG A 71 -17.08 -3.63 7.21
C ARG A 71 -15.89 -3.41 6.26
N PRO A 72 -15.32 -4.46 5.65
CA PRO A 72 -14.36 -4.29 4.57
C PRO A 72 -15.01 -3.62 3.36
N THR A 73 -14.20 -3.04 2.48
CA THR A 73 -14.69 -2.45 1.24
C THR A 73 -15.29 -3.52 0.32
N LEU A 74 -16.40 -3.22 -0.35
CA LEU A 74 -16.97 -4.12 -1.37
C LEU A 74 -16.08 -4.28 -2.61
N LEU A 75 -15.09 -3.40 -2.77
CA LEU A 75 -14.16 -3.40 -3.89
C LEU A 75 -12.99 -4.39 -3.72
N GLN A 76 -12.91 -5.09 -2.58
CA GLN A 76 -11.80 -6.00 -2.27
C GLN A 76 -11.53 -7.05 -3.36
N PRO A 77 -12.53 -7.73 -3.96
CA PRO A 77 -12.26 -8.69 -5.05
C PRO A 77 -11.62 -8.04 -6.28
N PHE A 78 -12.04 -6.82 -6.60
CA PHE A 78 -11.46 -6.05 -7.70
C PHE A 78 -10.01 -5.67 -7.40
N TRP A 79 -9.74 -5.15 -6.19
CA TRP A 79 -8.39 -4.82 -5.75
C TRP A 79 -7.47 -6.03 -5.70
N SER A 80 -8.00 -7.22 -5.40
CA SER A 80 -7.23 -8.47 -5.42
C SER A 80 -6.62 -8.77 -6.78
N VAL A 81 -7.42 -8.60 -7.84
CA VAL A 81 -7.02 -8.83 -9.22
C VAL A 81 -6.12 -7.70 -9.70
N ALA A 82 -6.50 -6.45 -9.42
CA ALA A 82 -5.75 -5.27 -9.85
C ALA A 82 -4.33 -5.24 -9.23
N GLY A 83 -4.21 -5.47 -7.93
CA GLY A 83 -2.90 -5.52 -7.24
C GLY A 83 -2.01 -6.61 -7.79
N PHE A 84 -2.53 -7.84 -7.92
CA PHE A 84 -1.77 -8.95 -8.49
C PHE A 84 -1.32 -8.67 -9.93
N ALA A 85 -2.24 -8.19 -10.78
CA ALA A 85 -1.92 -7.85 -12.15
C ALA A 85 -0.87 -6.75 -12.24
N LEU A 86 -0.95 -5.72 -11.40
CA LEU A 86 0.03 -4.64 -11.35
C LEU A 86 1.42 -5.17 -10.98
N GLY A 87 1.52 -6.00 -9.95
CA GLY A 87 2.78 -6.63 -9.55
C GLY A 87 3.36 -7.55 -10.62
N ALA A 88 2.53 -8.39 -11.23
CA ALA A 88 2.95 -9.29 -12.30
C ALA A 88 3.39 -8.54 -13.56
N VAL A 89 2.64 -7.54 -14.01
CA VAL A 89 2.98 -6.76 -15.20
C VAL A 89 4.29 -6.01 -15.00
N THR A 90 4.48 -5.36 -13.85
CA THR A 90 5.71 -4.60 -13.57
C THR A 90 6.92 -5.51 -13.44
N ALA A 91 6.78 -6.67 -12.79
CA ALA A 91 7.81 -7.68 -12.75
C ALA A 91 8.13 -8.30 -14.14
N ALA A 92 7.15 -8.43 -15.02
CA ALA A 92 7.35 -8.91 -16.38
C ALA A 92 8.12 -7.90 -17.25
N ILE A 93 7.99 -6.60 -16.97
CA ILE A 93 8.83 -5.56 -17.58
C ILE A 93 10.26 -5.68 -17.07
N GLY A 94 10.45 -5.92 -15.77
CA GLY A 94 11.74 -6.22 -15.18
C GLY A 94 11.81 -5.92 -13.68
N PRO A 95 12.91 -6.29 -13.00
CA PRO A 95 13.06 -6.08 -11.56
C PRO A 95 13.05 -4.60 -11.16
N GLU A 96 13.65 -3.71 -11.96
CA GLU A 96 13.63 -2.26 -11.71
C GLU A 96 12.20 -1.71 -11.81
N ALA A 97 11.39 -2.21 -12.74
CA ALA A 97 9.99 -1.80 -12.88
C ALA A 97 9.11 -2.34 -11.73
N ALA A 98 9.39 -3.56 -11.24
CA ALA A 98 8.77 -4.05 -10.01
C ALA A 98 9.11 -3.14 -8.81
N MET A 99 10.37 -2.75 -8.66
CA MET A 99 10.78 -1.82 -7.61
C MET A 99 10.18 -0.42 -7.82
N ALA A 100 10.05 0.06 -9.06
CA ALA A 100 9.34 1.30 -9.37
C ALA A 100 7.88 1.27 -8.92
N CYS A 101 7.23 0.10 -9.08
CA CYS A 101 5.88 -0.11 -8.57
C CYS A 101 5.83 0.00 -7.05
N THR A 102 6.71 -0.72 -6.34
CA THR A 102 6.82 -0.67 -4.88
C THR A 102 7.04 0.77 -4.41
N ALA A 103 8.08 1.45 -4.91
CA ALA A 103 8.38 2.83 -4.52
C ALA A 103 7.21 3.81 -4.76
N ALA A 104 6.47 3.62 -5.86
CA ALA A 104 5.30 4.44 -6.19
C ALA A 104 4.11 4.19 -5.24
N VAL A 105 3.84 2.94 -4.89
CA VAL A 105 2.78 2.55 -3.94
C VAL A 105 3.12 3.08 -2.55
N GLU A 106 4.33 2.79 -2.05
CA GLU A 106 4.74 3.19 -0.69
C GLU A 106 4.81 4.70 -0.52
N THR A 107 5.10 5.45 -1.59
CA THR A 107 5.01 6.90 -1.56
C THR A 107 3.58 7.41 -1.28
N GLU A 108 2.56 6.71 -1.74
CA GLU A 108 1.16 7.11 -1.46
C GLU A 108 0.65 6.51 -0.15
N ILE A 109 1.12 5.34 0.27
CA ILE A 109 0.83 4.79 1.60
C ILE A 109 1.41 5.69 2.70
N ASP A 110 2.69 6.09 2.59
CA ASP A 110 3.34 7.04 3.51
C ASP A 110 2.52 8.34 3.65
N LYS A 111 2.07 8.90 2.54
CA LYS A 111 1.24 10.11 2.55
C LYS A 111 -0.13 9.88 3.17
N HIS A 112 -0.71 8.71 2.96
CA HIS A 112 -2.01 8.36 3.54
C HIS A 112 -1.90 8.23 5.06
N TYR A 113 -0.92 7.47 5.53
CA TYR A 113 -0.62 7.30 6.94
C TYR A 113 -0.30 8.62 7.64
N ALA A 114 0.53 9.49 7.05
CA ALA A 114 0.77 10.84 7.59
C ALA A 114 -0.54 11.62 7.80
N GLN A 115 -1.46 11.57 6.83
CA GLN A 115 -2.76 12.27 6.93
C GLN A 115 -3.68 11.66 7.98
N GLN A 116 -3.63 10.34 8.18
CA GLN A 116 -4.40 9.67 9.21
C GLN A 116 -3.85 9.98 10.60
N LEU A 117 -2.52 9.95 10.79
CA LEU A 117 -1.88 10.33 12.06
C LEU A 117 -2.25 11.76 12.45
N ASP A 118 -2.17 12.71 11.51
CA ASP A 118 -2.60 14.10 11.73
C ASP A 118 -4.08 14.20 12.10
N ALA A 119 -4.94 13.36 11.51
CA ALA A 119 -6.38 13.38 11.76
C ALA A 119 -6.79 12.69 13.06
N LEU A 120 -6.08 11.62 13.45
CA LEU A 120 -6.32 10.86 14.67
C LEU A 120 -5.82 11.62 15.90
N GLY A 121 -4.65 12.26 15.83
CA GLY A 121 -3.98 12.78 17.01
C GLY A 121 -3.95 11.74 18.13
N ASP A 122 -4.42 12.11 19.32
CA ASP A 122 -4.47 11.22 20.49
C ASP A 122 -5.80 10.48 20.66
N SER A 123 -6.72 10.57 19.68
CA SER A 123 -8.08 10.04 19.83
C SER A 123 -8.17 8.51 19.76
N ASP A 124 -7.18 7.86 19.14
CA ASP A 124 -7.12 6.40 18.99
C ASP A 124 -5.66 5.90 19.05
N PRO A 125 -5.09 5.75 20.26
CA PRO A 125 -3.67 5.41 20.42
C PRO A 125 -3.27 4.04 19.85
N GLU A 126 -4.21 3.10 19.77
CA GLU A 126 -3.96 1.77 19.20
C GLU A 126 -3.79 1.87 17.68
N LEU A 127 -4.72 2.56 17.00
CA LEU A 127 -4.65 2.73 15.55
C LEU A 127 -3.49 3.64 15.16
N SER A 128 -3.30 4.78 15.83
CA SER A 128 -2.21 5.71 15.51
C SER A 128 -0.84 5.09 15.78
N GLY A 129 -0.70 4.28 16.84
CA GLY A 129 0.53 3.54 17.12
C GLY A 129 0.90 2.56 16.01
N ALA A 130 -0.08 1.77 15.53
CA ALA A 130 0.14 0.83 14.44
C ALA A 130 0.43 1.53 13.11
N ILE A 131 -0.32 2.59 12.76
CA ILE A 131 -0.06 3.39 11.56
C ILE A 131 1.36 3.95 11.57
N ALA A 132 1.83 4.48 12.72
CA ALA A 132 3.17 5.04 12.82
C ALA A 132 4.27 3.97 12.67
N GLU A 133 4.05 2.77 13.23
CA GLU A 133 4.95 1.62 13.05
C GLU A 133 5.00 1.21 11.58
N PHE A 134 3.85 0.97 10.96
CA PHE A 134 3.78 0.48 9.58
C PHE A 134 4.28 1.54 8.59
N GLN A 135 4.00 2.83 8.82
CA GLN A 135 4.57 3.91 8.02
C GLN A 135 6.11 3.89 8.02
N ALA A 136 6.74 3.60 9.15
CA ALA A 136 8.21 3.49 9.19
C ALA A 136 8.72 2.30 8.36
N GLU A 137 8.01 1.18 8.38
CA GLU A 137 8.32 0.01 7.55
C GLU A 137 8.10 0.30 6.05
N GLU A 138 7.02 1.00 5.68
CA GLU A 138 6.77 1.38 4.28
C GLU A 138 7.80 2.37 3.74
N LEU A 139 8.33 3.26 4.59
CA LEU A 139 9.46 4.11 4.24
C LEU A 139 10.71 3.27 3.95
N GLU A 140 10.98 2.23 4.74
CA GLU A 140 12.07 1.29 4.48
C GLU A 140 11.87 0.54 3.16
N HIS A 141 10.65 0.04 2.89
CA HIS A 141 10.30 -0.61 1.63
C HIS A 141 10.57 0.31 0.42
N ARG A 142 10.12 1.56 0.50
CA ARG A 142 10.34 2.58 -0.54
C ARG A 142 11.82 2.82 -0.77
N ASP A 143 12.57 3.05 0.30
CA ASP A 143 13.99 3.37 0.22
C ASP A 143 14.79 2.18 -0.30
N HIS A 144 14.41 0.96 0.06
CA HIS A 144 14.95 -0.26 -0.51
C HIS A 144 14.68 -0.36 -2.01
N ALA A 145 13.44 -0.10 -2.44
CA ALA A 145 13.08 -0.13 -3.85
C ALA A 145 13.86 0.90 -4.67
N LEU A 146 14.06 2.11 -4.14
CA LEU A 146 14.92 3.13 -4.74
C LEU A 146 16.37 2.66 -4.85
N ALA A 147 16.93 2.10 -3.78
CA ALA A 147 18.28 1.54 -3.78
C ALA A 147 18.45 0.34 -4.74
N ALA A 148 17.38 -0.41 -4.97
CA ALA A 148 17.31 -1.52 -5.93
C ALA A 148 17.09 -1.07 -7.38
N GLY A 149 17.16 0.23 -7.67
CA GLY A 149 17.14 0.78 -9.03
C GLY A 149 15.75 1.10 -9.57
N ALA A 150 14.74 1.32 -8.72
CA ALA A 150 13.41 1.76 -9.15
C ALA A 150 13.46 2.92 -10.16
N GLU A 151 14.32 3.91 -9.93
CA GLU A 151 14.43 5.09 -10.81
C GLU A 151 15.09 4.81 -12.16
N ASN A 152 15.76 3.66 -12.30
CA ASN A 152 16.35 3.22 -13.57
C ASN A 152 15.31 2.57 -14.50
N ALA A 153 14.12 2.24 -13.99
CA ALA A 153 13.09 1.60 -14.77
C ALA A 153 12.72 2.42 -16.01
N PHE A 154 12.56 1.76 -17.15
CA PHE A 154 12.15 2.42 -18.38
C PHE A 154 10.80 3.15 -18.18
N GLY A 155 10.79 4.46 -18.44
CA GLY A 155 9.60 5.29 -18.26
C GLY A 155 9.21 5.55 -16.80
N TYR A 156 10.15 5.43 -15.84
CA TYR A 156 9.91 5.61 -14.41
C TYR A 156 8.98 6.78 -14.04
N PRO A 157 9.17 8.02 -14.53
CA PRO A 157 8.29 9.14 -14.14
C PRO A 157 6.83 8.91 -14.53
N VAL A 158 6.58 8.31 -15.69
CA VAL A 158 5.23 8.03 -16.18
C VAL A 158 4.61 6.87 -15.42
N MET A 159 5.35 5.78 -15.26
CA MET A 159 4.90 4.61 -14.50
C MET A 159 4.57 4.98 -13.04
N SER A 160 5.47 5.69 -12.37
CA SER A 160 5.26 6.18 -11.02
C SER A 160 4.01 7.07 -10.94
N ALA A 161 3.86 8.04 -11.86
CA ALA A 161 2.69 8.91 -11.88
C ALA A 161 1.35 8.15 -12.04
N VAL A 162 1.32 7.16 -12.95
CA VAL A 162 0.13 6.34 -13.19
C VAL A 162 -0.21 5.47 -11.97
N ILE A 163 0.78 4.79 -11.40
CA ILE A 163 0.57 3.92 -10.22
C ILE A 163 0.07 4.74 -9.04
N ARG A 164 0.72 5.88 -8.77
CA ARG A 164 0.32 6.79 -7.69
C ARG A 164 -1.09 7.36 -7.88
N LEU A 165 -1.47 7.67 -9.12
CA LEU A 165 -2.84 8.07 -9.43
C LEU A 165 -3.82 6.93 -9.13
N GLY A 166 -3.47 5.70 -9.51
CA GLY A 166 -4.23 4.49 -9.17
C GLY A 166 -4.43 4.34 -7.66
N CYS A 167 -3.37 4.46 -6.86
CA CYS A 167 -3.44 4.41 -5.39
C CYS A 167 -4.41 5.46 -4.82
N LYS A 168 -4.31 6.72 -5.27
CA LYS A 168 -5.23 7.79 -4.84
C LYS A 168 -6.68 7.50 -5.16
N VAL A 169 -6.95 6.94 -6.34
CA VAL A 169 -8.30 6.54 -6.74
C VAL A 169 -8.80 5.38 -5.88
N ALA A 170 -7.95 4.37 -5.61
CA ALA A 170 -8.29 3.24 -4.76
C ALA A 170 -8.62 3.67 -3.33
N ILE A 171 -7.78 4.52 -2.73
CA ILE A 171 -8.02 5.14 -1.41
C ILE A 171 -9.36 5.87 -1.41
N ALA A 172 -9.57 6.79 -2.35
CA ALA A 172 -10.80 7.59 -2.42
C ALA A 172 -12.08 6.75 -2.66
N ALA A 173 -11.95 5.60 -3.32
CA ALA A 173 -13.05 4.67 -3.53
C ALA A 173 -13.33 3.84 -2.27
N ALA A 174 -12.29 3.29 -1.62
CA ALA A 174 -12.40 2.48 -0.41
C ALA A 174 -12.88 3.29 0.81
N THR A 175 -12.59 4.59 0.89
CA THR A 175 -13.15 5.47 1.93
C THR A 175 -14.69 5.50 1.88
N ARG A 176 -15.28 5.34 0.68
CA ARG A 176 -16.72 5.51 0.44
C ARG A 176 -17.52 4.21 0.41
N ILE A 177 -16.90 3.08 0.03
CA ILE A 177 -17.57 1.84 -0.40
C ILE A 177 -17.06 0.64 0.38
#